data_AF-A0A956HS37-F1
#
_entry.id   AF-A0A956HS37-F1
#
_cell.length_a   1.000
_cell.length_b   1.000
_cell.length_c   1.000
_cell.angle_alpha   90.00
_cell.angle_beta   90.00
_cell.angle_gamma   90.00
#
_symmetry.space_group_name_H-M   'P 1'
#
loop_
_entity.id
_entity.type
_entity.pdbx_description
1 polymer ?
#
loop_
_entity_poly.entity_id
_entity_poly.type
_entity_poly.pdbx_seq_one_letter_code
_entity_poly.pdbx_strand_id
1 'polypeptide(L)'
;MMLCAQHTHSGPGGYSHHAFYNFTIPGFVPEVLETIVAGVVEAIVAAHARRAPTTLRRAAGSFAPEIEVAFNRSLPAYNANEDVTPVPPSEANLAVDRTMELLRFDDRDGRPIGAISWFGVHATSLSNDNHDINADNKGYAAIDLEARMQQAGAPEFVGAFAQACAGDVSPNYIYDRKKRWTRGKFEDDLESARWHGHAQADKAAELLEAAASARPIAPTLDAALVYVDMSDVACDPEFTGGEADARTSPACIGVEMLAGTREGPGMPKPIALAARMAAGTVRAFELARSVFLSPSRRRAIRQKYRSQGRKHIVIEMGERRILGVRNVGALPVPGVIDPTLATFKRHYRSGGLADNPWTPQVLPLQIFVIGELAIVAVPGELTTVAGRRLRETVRAELAARGVTTVLLTTYANAYTGYVCTREEYQHQ
;
A
#
# COMPACT_ATOMS: atom_id res chain seq x y z
N MET A 1 17.75 2.85 7.89
CA MET A 1 17.14 1.55 7.53
C MET A 1 15.76 1.82 6.95
N MET A 2 15.42 1.18 5.83
CA MET A 2 14.07 1.14 5.27
C MET A 2 13.61 -0.32 5.31
N LEU A 3 12.38 -0.56 5.75
CA LEU A 3 11.74 -1.87 5.66
C LEU A 3 10.54 -1.73 4.74
N CYS A 4 10.37 -2.60 3.76
CA CYS A 4 9.21 -2.61 2.87
C CYS A 4 8.66 -4.02 2.69
N ALA A 5 7.40 -4.13 2.30
CA ALA A 5 6.74 -5.40 2.05
C ALA A 5 6.39 -5.60 0.57
N GLN A 6 6.36 -6.85 0.12
CA GLN A 6 5.82 -7.23 -1.19
C GLN A 6 4.29 -7.08 -1.26
N HIS A 7 3.64 -6.96 -0.09
CA HIS A 7 2.19 -6.90 0.06
C HIS A 7 1.47 -8.18 -0.41
N THR A 8 2.03 -9.36 -0.10
CA THR A 8 1.30 -10.64 -0.26
C THR A 8 0.11 -10.69 0.70
N HIS A 9 -1.00 -11.24 0.22
CA HIS A 9 -2.22 -11.49 1.01
C HIS A 9 -2.29 -12.91 1.58
N SER A 10 -1.26 -13.73 1.33
CA SER A 10 -1.17 -15.13 1.75
C SER A 10 -0.15 -15.35 2.88
N GLY A 11 -0.03 -14.40 3.81
CA GLY A 11 0.83 -14.50 5.00
C GLY A 11 0.03 -14.58 6.29
N PRO A 12 0.59 -15.15 7.38
CA PRO A 12 -0.07 -15.14 8.68
C PRO A 12 -0.19 -13.70 9.21
N GLY A 13 -1.38 -13.31 9.67
CA GLY A 13 -1.65 -11.98 10.26
C GLY A 13 -1.34 -11.89 11.76
N GLY A 14 -1.77 -10.79 12.40
CA GLY A 14 -1.72 -10.65 13.86
C GLY A 14 -0.46 -10.00 14.42
N TYR A 15 0.37 -9.38 13.58
CA TYR A 15 1.66 -8.79 13.99
C TYR A 15 1.64 -7.26 14.10
N SER A 16 0.45 -6.63 14.11
CA SER A 16 0.32 -5.19 14.35
C SER A 16 0.01 -4.88 15.80
N HIS A 17 0.52 -3.76 16.33
CA HIS A 17 0.08 -3.20 17.61
C HIS A 17 -1.16 -2.30 17.48
N HIS A 18 -1.65 -2.07 16.26
CA HIS A 18 -2.87 -1.32 15.99
C HIS A 18 -4.03 -2.28 15.70
N ALA A 19 -5.06 -2.19 16.54
CA ALA A 19 -6.09 -3.22 16.59
C ALA A 19 -6.82 -3.44 15.27
N PHE A 20 -7.02 -2.39 14.45
CA PHE A 20 -7.73 -2.51 13.17
C PHE A 20 -7.13 -3.57 12.25
N TYR A 21 -5.79 -3.64 12.19
CA TYR A 21 -5.08 -4.59 11.33
C TYR A 21 -5.08 -6.03 11.88
N ASN A 22 -5.61 -6.23 13.09
CA ASN A 22 -5.81 -7.54 13.67
C ASN A 22 -7.30 -7.92 13.77
N PHE A 23 -8.25 -7.12 13.27
CA PHE A 23 -9.69 -7.41 13.46
C PHE A 23 -10.14 -8.72 12.80
N THR A 24 -9.57 -9.03 11.64
CA THR A 24 -9.84 -10.27 10.88
C THR A 24 -9.01 -11.46 11.37
N ILE A 25 -8.15 -11.24 12.36
CA ILE A 25 -7.31 -12.23 13.03
C ILE A 25 -7.86 -12.39 14.46
N PRO A 26 -7.66 -13.51 15.16
CA PRO A 26 -8.01 -13.62 16.59
C PRO A 26 -7.13 -12.75 17.53
N GLY A 27 -6.74 -11.54 17.09
CA GLY A 27 -5.94 -10.59 17.85
C GLY A 27 -4.46 -10.56 17.47
N PHE A 28 -3.64 -10.09 18.40
CA PHE A 28 -2.19 -10.04 18.27
C PHE A 28 -1.59 -11.44 18.53
N VAL A 29 -0.67 -11.87 17.67
CA VAL A 29 0.01 -13.17 17.69
C VAL A 29 1.51 -12.92 17.81
N PRO A 30 2.07 -12.92 19.05
CA PRO A 30 3.48 -12.62 19.30
C PRO A 30 4.43 -13.48 18.48
N GLU A 31 4.13 -14.76 18.31
CA GLU A 31 4.97 -15.74 17.60
C GLU A 31 5.18 -15.35 16.14
N VAL A 32 4.14 -14.78 15.49
CA VAL A 32 4.24 -14.28 14.12
C VAL A 32 5.13 -13.05 14.05
N LEU A 33 4.95 -12.09 14.97
CA LEU A 33 5.79 -10.89 15.02
C LEU A 33 7.26 -11.27 15.26
N GLU A 34 7.53 -12.10 16.26
CA GLU A 34 8.88 -12.52 16.64
C GLU A 34 9.58 -13.25 15.50
N THR A 35 8.86 -14.13 14.78
CA THR A 35 9.40 -14.83 13.60
C THR A 35 9.78 -13.85 12.50
N ILE A 36 8.92 -12.87 12.20
CA ILE A 36 9.20 -11.83 11.18
C ILE A 36 10.41 -10.99 11.61
N VAL A 37 10.45 -10.53 12.85
CA VAL A 37 11.55 -9.71 13.38
C VAL A 37 12.87 -10.48 13.33
N ALA A 38 12.88 -11.74 13.78
CA ALA A 38 14.07 -12.58 13.74
C ALA A 38 14.60 -12.75 12.32
N GLY A 39 13.73 -13.10 11.36
CA GLY A 39 14.13 -13.27 9.95
C GLY A 39 14.65 -11.98 9.31
N VAL A 40 14.03 -10.83 9.60
CA VAL A 40 14.51 -9.52 9.11
C VAL A 40 15.88 -9.20 9.70
N VAL A 41 16.07 -9.39 11.01
CA VAL A 41 17.35 -9.15 11.68
C VAL A 41 18.44 -10.08 11.13
N GLU A 42 18.15 -11.37 10.95
CA GLU A 42 19.06 -12.35 10.37
C GLU A 42 19.51 -11.92 8.96
N ALA A 43 18.57 -11.53 8.09
CA ALA A 43 18.89 -11.05 6.75
C ALA A 43 19.79 -9.80 6.76
N ILE A 44 19.54 -8.85 7.67
CA ILE A 44 20.37 -7.65 7.83
C ILE A 44 21.79 -8.02 8.31
N VAL A 45 21.91 -8.90 9.30
CA VAL A 45 23.20 -9.35 9.82
C VAL A 45 23.99 -10.09 8.74
N ALA A 46 23.34 -10.97 7.98
CA ALA A 46 23.95 -11.69 6.86
C ALA A 46 24.44 -10.74 5.76
N ALA A 47 23.64 -9.73 5.39
CA ALA A 47 24.04 -8.71 4.41
C ALA A 47 25.21 -7.85 4.92
N HIS A 48 25.20 -7.45 6.19
CA HIS A 48 26.28 -6.66 6.79
C HIS A 48 27.60 -7.43 6.87
N ALA A 49 27.56 -8.74 7.14
CA ALA A 49 28.72 -9.61 7.18
C ALA A 49 29.35 -9.80 5.79
N ARG A 50 28.54 -9.79 4.72
CA ARG A 50 28.99 -9.90 3.32
C ARG A 50 29.29 -8.57 2.64
N ARG A 51 29.36 -7.45 3.37
CA ARG A 51 29.60 -6.13 2.76
C ARG A 51 30.90 -6.13 1.96
N ALA A 52 30.84 -5.59 0.76
CA ALA A 52 31.98 -5.44 -0.13
C ALA A 52 31.86 -4.12 -0.88
N PRO A 53 32.96 -3.61 -1.49
CA PRO A 53 32.84 -2.52 -2.45
C PRO A 53 31.96 -2.95 -3.63
N THR A 54 30.91 -2.17 -3.86
CA THR A 54 29.83 -2.50 -4.80
C THR A 54 29.57 -1.30 -5.71
N THR A 55 29.31 -1.58 -6.99
CA THR A 55 28.86 -0.58 -7.95
C THR A 55 27.36 -0.68 -8.12
N LEU A 56 26.66 0.47 -8.08
CA LEU A 56 25.23 0.53 -8.34
C LEU A 56 24.96 1.02 -9.75
N ARG A 57 24.05 0.35 -10.45
CA ARG A 57 23.57 0.73 -11.79
C ARG A 57 22.06 0.63 -11.84
N ARG A 58 21.42 1.45 -12.67
CA ARG A 58 19.97 1.44 -12.85
C ARG A 58 19.59 1.18 -14.30
N ALA A 59 18.51 0.42 -14.48
CA ALA A 59 17.75 0.40 -15.73
C ALA A 59 16.25 0.53 -15.43
N ALA A 60 15.48 0.90 -16.45
CA ALA A 60 14.03 0.94 -16.38
C ALA A 60 13.45 0.52 -17.73
N GLY A 61 12.27 -0.08 -17.72
CA GLY A 61 11.59 -0.50 -18.95
C GLY A 61 10.11 -0.78 -18.71
N SER A 62 9.28 -0.44 -19.68
CA SER A 62 7.84 -0.63 -19.60
C SER A 62 7.42 -1.96 -20.20
N PHE A 63 6.42 -2.60 -19.59
CA PHE A 63 5.75 -3.74 -20.20
C PHE A 63 4.95 -3.31 -21.43
N ALA A 64 5.11 -4.02 -22.54
CA ALA A 64 4.32 -3.79 -23.74
C ALA A 64 2.82 -3.93 -23.44
N PRO A 65 1.92 -3.13 -24.04
CA PRO A 65 0.48 -3.10 -23.73
C PRO A 65 -0.21 -4.48 -23.71
N GLU A 66 0.18 -5.36 -24.62
CA GLU A 66 -0.34 -6.71 -24.80
C GLU A 66 0.04 -7.69 -23.68
N ILE A 67 1.01 -7.35 -22.84
CA ILE A 67 1.38 -8.16 -21.67
C ILE A 67 0.40 -7.83 -20.54
N GLU A 68 -0.45 -8.80 -20.21
CA GLU A 68 -1.54 -8.69 -19.22
C GLU A 68 -1.04 -8.76 -17.76
N VAL A 69 -0.09 -7.90 -17.38
CA VAL A 69 0.61 -7.99 -16.08
C VAL A 69 -0.07 -7.20 -14.94
N ALA A 70 -0.85 -6.17 -15.25
CA ALA A 70 -1.40 -5.24 -14.28
C ALA A 70 -2.59 -4.46 -14.86
N PHE A 71 -3.63 -4.25 -14.05
CA PHE A 71 -4.89 -3.63 -14.46
C PHE A 71 -5.43 -2.69 -13.37
N ASN A 72 -5.97 -1.53 -13.78
CA ASN A 72 -6.60 -0.62 -12.83
C ASN A 72 -7.94 -1.20 -12.35
N ARG A 73 -8.09 -1.39 -11.03
CA ARG A 73 -9.31 -1.95 -10.41
C ARG A 73 -10.34 -0.90 -9.97
N SER A 74 -10.01 0.39 -10.11
CA SER A 74 -10.80 1.56 -9.68
C SER A 74 -10.95 2.60 -10.80
N LEU A 75 -11.12 2.14 -12.05
CA LEU A 75 -11.07 2.96 -13.26
C LEU A 75 -11.94 4.23 -13.26
N PRO A 76 -13.19 4.24 -12.73
CA PRO A 76 -13.97 5.48 -12.64
C PRO A 76 -13.31 6.57 -11.79
N ALA A 77 -12.61 6.20 -10.72
CA ALA A 77 -11.87 7.13 -9.87
C ALA A 77 -10.59 7.62 -10.58
N TYR A 78 -9.85 6.72 -11.24
CA TYR A 78 -8.69 7.09 -12.05
C TYR A 78 -9.07 8.12 -13.14
N ASN A 79 -10.14 7.86 -13.89
CA ASN A 79 -10.64 8.73 -14.97
C ASN A 79 -11.20 10.09 -14.47
N ALA A 80 -11.36 10.27 -13.15
CA ALA A 80 -11.81 11.54 -12.58
C ALA A 80 -10.68 12.56 -12.42
N ASN A 81 -9.42 12.11 -12.50
CA ASN A 81 -8.26 13.00 -12.48
C ASN A 81 -8.19 13.84 -13.76
N GLU A 82 -7.89 15.13 -13.62
CA GLU A 82 -7.84 16.06 -14.76
C GLU A 82 -6.57 15.90 -15.61
N ASP A 83 -5.52 15.33 -15.03
CA ASP A 83 -4.19 15.12 -15.62
C ASP A 83 -4.02 13.71 -16.22
N VAL A 84 -5.12 13.00 -16.51
CA VAL A 84 -5.10 11.72 -17.23
C VAL A 84 -5.99 11.76 -18.47
N THR A 85 -5.62 10.98 -19.48
CA THR A 85 -6.54 10.64 -20.57
C THR A 85 -7.48 9.55 -20.07
N PRO A 86 -8.82 9.75 -20.08
CA PRO A 86 -9.76 8.73 -19.65
C PRO A 86 -9.65 7.46 -20.50
N VAL A 87 -9.66 6.30 -19.84
CA VAL A 87 -9.48 4.99 -20.48
C VAL A 87 -10.76 4.16 -20.33
N PRO A 88 -11.22 3.44 -21.37
CA PRO A 88 -12.38 2.54 -21.25
C PRO A 88 -12.04 1.27 -20.48
N PRO A 89 -13.04 0.54 -19.92
CA PRO A 89 -12.80 -0.70 -19.18
C PRO A 89 -12.01 -1.78 -19.94
N SER A 90 -12.12 -1.83 -21.27
CA SER A 90 -11.37 -2.78 -22.12
C SER A 90 -9.86 -2.53 -22.13
N GLU A 91 -9.42 -1.35 -21.71
CA GLU A 91 -8.03 -0.90 -21.72
C GLU A 91 -7.54 -0.58 -20.30
N ALA A 92 -8.16 -1.16 -19.27
CA ALA A 92 -7.80 -0.88 -17.87
C ALA A 92 -6.33 -1.16 -17.53
N ASN A 93 -5.63 -1.97 -18.33
CA ASN A 93 -4.18 -2.21 -18.28
C ASN A 93 -3.32 -0.99 -18.66
N LEU A 94 -3.91 0.04 -19.28
CA LEU A 94 -3.25 1.30 -19.65
C LEU A 94 -3.44 2.40 -18.61
N ALA A 95 -4.35 2.21 -17.64
CA ALA A 95 -4.59 3.13 -16.54
C ALA A 95 -3.70 2.83 -15.31
N VAL A 96 -2.45 2.39 -15.53
CA VAL A 96 -1.48 1.99 -14.50
C VAL A 96 -0.07 2.44 -14.90
N ASP A 97 0.86 2.52 -13.95
CA ASP A 97 2.29 2.71 -14.26
C ASP A 97 2.90 1.36 -14.69
N ARG A 98 3.06 1.17 -16.00
CA ARG A 98 3.60 -0.07 -16.59
C ARG A 98 5.12 -0.16 -16.54
N THR A 99 5.81 0.78 -15.91
CA THR A 99 7.27 0.83 -15.88
C THR A 99 7.82 0.02 -14.71
N MET A 100 8.69 -0.93 -15.00
CA MET A 100 9.54 -1.58 -14.00
C MET A 100 10.86 -0.83 -13.89
N GLU A 101 11.26 -0.58 -12.65
CA GLU A 101 12.51 0.08 -12.28
C GLU A 101 13.44 -0.95 -11.64
N LEU A 102 14.72 -1.00 -12.01
CA LEU A 102 15.66 -1.97 -11.46
C LEU A 102 16.96 -1.29 -11.01
N LEU A 103 17.35 -1.54 -9.76
CA LEU A 103 18.65 -1.20 -9.21
C LEU A 103 19.50 -2.48 -9.14
N ARG A 104 20.58 -2.51 -9.91
CA ARG A 104 21.56 -3.61 -9.99
C ARG A 104 22.75 -3.32 -9.09
N PHE A 105 23.22 -4.36 -8.40
CA PHE A 105 24.38 -4.33 -7.51
C PHE A 105 25.46 -5.23 -8.09
N ASP A 106 26.63 -4.67 -8.39
CA ASP A 106 27.77 -5.40 -8.94
C ASP A 106 28.94 -5.46 -7.95
N ASP A 107 29.63 -6.59 -7.91
CA ASP A 107 30.90 -6.72 -7.19
C ASP A 107 32.05 -5.96 -7.90
N ARG A 108 33.27 -6.11 -7.38
CA ARG A 108 34.48 -5.47 -7.91
C ARG A 108 34.85 -5.92 -9.33
N ASP A 109 34.40 -7.10 -9.74
CA ASP A 109 34.67 -7.68 -11.06
C ASP A 109 33.51 -7.40 -12.05
N GLY A 110 32.51 -6.61 -11.63
CA GLY A 110 31.34 -6.28 -12.44
C GLY A 110 30.30 -7.40 -12.50
N ARG A 111 30.42 -8.43 -11.66
CA ARG A 111 29.46 -9.53 -11.60
C ARG A 111 28.26 -9.12 -10.75
N PRO A 112 27.02 -9.39 -11.20
CA PRO A 112 25.82 -9.04 -10.44
C PRO A 112 25.71 -9.89 -9.17
N ILE A 113 25.57 -9.23 -8.03
CA ILE A 113 25.41 -9.87 -6.71
C ILE A 113 24.01 -9.67 -6.12
N GLY A 114 23.20 -8.80 -6.73
CA GLY A 114 21.80 -8.65 -6.36
C GLY A 114 21.09 -7.61 -7.21
N ALA A 115 19.77 -7.58 -7.09
CA ALA A 115 18.94 -6.53 -7.68
C ALA A 115 17.70 -6.25 -6.83
N ILE A 116 17.24 -5.00 -6.90
CA ILE A 116 15.91 -4.62 -6.40
C ILE A 116 15.11 -4.11 -7.60
N SER A 117 13.94 -4.71 -7.82
CA SER A 117 12.97 -4.31 -8.84
C SER A 117 11.76 -3.63 -8.18
N TRP A 118 11.29 -2.51 -8.72
CA TRP A 118 10.05 -1.86 -8.33
C TRP A 118 9.05 -1.92 -9.47
N PHE A 119 7.88 -2.50 -9.19
CA PHE A 119 6.75 -2.53 -10.12
C PHE A 119 5.44 -2.55 -9.34
N GLY A 120 4.49 -1.69 -9.70
CA GLY A 120 3.24 -1.49 -8.96
C GLY A 120 2.16 -2.48 -9.40
N VAL A 121 1.96 -3.55 -8.63
CA VAL A 121 0.86 -4.50 -8.80
C VAL A 121 0.63 -5.24 -7.50
N HIS A 122 -0.62 -5.38 -7.06
CA HIS A 122 -0.93 -6.14 -5.85
C HIS A 122 -0.41 -7.59 -5.93
N ALA A 123 0.11 -8.10 -4.81
CA ALA A 123 0.42 -9.52 -4.63
C ALA A 123 -0.83 -10.26 -4.13
N THR A 124 -1.85 -10.25 -4.99
CA THR A 124 -3.18 -10.85 -4.79
C THR A 124 -3.56 -11.81 -5.92
N SER A 125 -2.59 -12.41 -6.62
CA SER A 125 -2.91 -13.44 -7.62
C SER A 125 -3.60 -14.64 -6.99
N LEU A 126 -3.29 -14.95 -5.74
CA LEU A 126 -4.02 -15.90 -4.91
C LEU A 126 -5.21 -15.22 -4.24
N SER A 127 -6.41 -15.78 -4.46
CA SER A 127 -7.66 -15.27 -3.87
C SER A 127 -7.78 -15.61 -2.37
N ASN A 128 -8.81 -15.07 -1.73
CA ASN A 128 -9.08 -15.27 -0.31
C ASN A 128 -9.59 -16.68 0.09
N ASP A 129 -9.74 -17.59 -0.87
CA ASP A 129 -10.00 -19.02 -0.68
C ASP A 129 -8.71 -19.85 -0.56
N ASN A 130 -7.53 -19.23 -0.73
CA ASN A 130 -6.25 -19.83 -0.38
C ASN A 130 -6.04 -19.84 1.14
N HIS A 131 -5.56 -20.98 1.66
CA HIS A 131 -5.23 -21.16 3.08
C HIS A 131 -3.75 -21.49 3.33
N ASP A 132 -2.95 -21.59 2.26
CA ASP A 132 -1.52 -21.88 2.35
C ASP A 132 -0.69 -20.59 2.42
N ILE A 133 0.41 -20.63 3.17
CA ILE A 133 1.36 -19.52 3.21
C ILE A 133 2.05 -19.41 1.85
N ASN A 134 2.03 -18.22 1.25
CA ASN A 134 2.59 -17.98 -0.07
C ASN A 134 3.06 -16.53 -0.27
N ALA A 135 4.15 -16.35 -1.02
CA ALA A 135 4.73 -15.04 -1.35
C ALA A 135 4.13 -14.41 -2.64
N ASP A 136 3.14 -15.07 -3.25
CA ASP A 136 2.36 -14.64 -4.40
C ASP A 136 3.24 -14.30 -5.62
N ASN A 137 2.74 -13.50 -6.57
CA ASN A 137 3.40 -13.21 -7.83
C ASN A 137 4.82 -12.61 -7.67
N LYS A 138 5.03 -11.71 -6.70
CA LYS A 138 6.36 -11.11 -6.44
C LYS A 138 7.34 -12.12 -5.81
N GLY A 139 6.85 -13.04 -4.99
CA GLY A 139 7.63 -14.15 -4.48
C GLY A 139 8.08 -15.10 -5.59
N TYR A 140 7.17 -15.47 -6.49
CA TYR A 140 7.52 -16.29 -7.67
C TYR A 140 8.51 -15.57 -8.58
N ALA A 141 8.40 -14.25 -8.75
CA ALA A 141 9.36 -13.46 -9.52
C ALA A 141 10.77 -13.48 -8.90
N ALA A 142 10.86 -13.34 -7.57
CA ALA A 142 12.14 -13.41 -6.84
C ALA A 142 12.81 -14.78 -7.01
N ILE A 143 12.07 -15.86 -6.76
CA ILE A 143 12.55 -17.24 -6.87
C ILE A 143 13.04 -17.53 -8.30
N ASP A 144 12.29 -17.10 -9.32
CA ASP A 144 12.66 -17.33 -10.72
C ASP A 144 13.94 -16.55 -11.10
N LEU A 145 14.03 -15.27 -10.74
CA LEU A 145 15.23 -14.48 -11.03
C LEU A 145 16.47 -15.04 -10.31
N GLU A 146 16.35 -15.41 -9.04
CA GLU A 146 17.45 -16.01 -8.27
C GLU A 146 17.89 -17.35 -8.88
N ALA A 147 16.95 -18.20 -9.30
CA ALA A 147 17.26 -19.46 -9.97
C ALA A 147 17.99 -19.25 -11.31
N ARG A 148 17.58 -18.26 -12.12
CA ARG A 148 18.28 -17.89 -13.36
C ARG A 148 19.71 -17.42 -13.08
N MET A 149 19.89 -16.59 -12.06
CA MET A 149 21.22 -16.09 -11.67
C MET A 149 22.12 -17.18 -11.11
N GLN A 150 21.57 -18.12 -10.35
CA GLN A 150 22.30 -19.30 -9.90
C GLN A 150 22.80 -20.13 -11.09
N GLN A 151 21.96 -20.37 -12.10
CA GLN A 151 22.35 -21.08 -13.32
C GLN A 151 23.41 -20.31 -14.13
N ALA A 152 23.35 -18.97 -14.10
CA ALA A 152 24.34 -18.09 -14.73
C ALA A 152 25.65 -17.92 -13.94
N GLY A 153 25.84 -18.66 -12.84
CA GLY A 153 27.08 -18.64 -12.06
C GLY A 153 27.13 -17.60 -10.93
N ALA A 154 25.99 -17.03 -10.54
CA ALA A 154 25.85 -16.14 -9.38
C ALA A 154 24.96 -16.78 -8.29
N PRO A 155 25.44 -17.82 -7.58
CA PRO A 155 24.62 -18.62 -6.65
C PRO A 155 24.22 -17.89 -5.35
N GLU A 156 24.88 -16.78 -5.01
CA GLU A 156 24.54 -15.93 -3.85
C GLU A 156 23.76 -14.66 -4.27
N PHE A 157 23.25 -14.60 -5.51
CA PHE A 157 22.47 -13.47 -5.98
C PHE A 157 21.15 -13.34 -5.19
N VAL A 158 20.81 -12.13 -4.78
CA VAL A 158 19.54 -11.82 -4.10
C VAL A 158 18.65 -10.97 -5.02
N GLY A 159 17.45 -11.47 -5.31
CA GLY A 159 16.47 -10.82 -6.18
C GLY A 159 15.26 -10.30 -5.40
N ALA A 160 15.24 -9.00 -5.09
CA ALA A 160 14.12 -8.39 -4.38
C ALA A 160 13.12 -7.73 -5.33
N PHE A 161 11.83 -8.04 -5.18
CA PHE A 161 10.73 -7.42 -5.92
C PHE A 161 9.89 -6.55 -4.99
N ALA A 162 10.20 -5.26 -4.94
CA ALA A 162 9.50 -4.26 -4.16
C ALA A 162 8.21 -3.78 -4.85
N GLN A 163 7.35 -3.16 -4.04
CA GLN A 163 6.16 -2.48 -4.53
C GLN A 163 6.46 -1.04 -4.93
N ALA A 164 5.88 -0.64 -6.06
CA ALA A 164 5.71 0.77 -6.42
C ALA A 164 4.27 1.21 -6.10
N CYS A 165 3.67 2.08 -6.91
CA CYS A 165 2.29 2.54 -6.70
C CYS A 165 1.32 1.44 -7.16
N ALA A 166 0.71 0.73 -6.20
CA ALA A 166 -0.17 -0.39 -6.48
C ALA A 166 -1.60 -0.21 -5.93
N GLY A 167 -1.92 0.90 -5.24
CA GLY A 167 -3.17 1.04 -4.48
C GLY A 167 -4.46 0.73 -5.28
N ASP A 168 -4.45 1.04 -6.56
CA ASP A 168 -5.54 0.79 -7.52
C ASP A 168 -5.17 -0.23 -8.62
N VAL A 169 -4.13 -1.06 -8.42
CA VAL A 169 -3.57 -1.94 -9.45
C VAL A 169 -3.66 -3.41 -9.05
N SER A 170 -4.34 -4.21 -9.86
CA SER A 170 -4.59 -5.63 -9.63
C SER A 170 -3.91 -6.51 -10.68
N PRO A 171 -3.44 -7.73 -10.32
CA PRO A 171 -3.08 -8.77 -11.28
C PRO A 171 -4.31 -9.52 -11.82
N ASN A 172 -5.50 -9.31 -11.25
CA ASN A 172 -6.73 -10.01 -11.55
C ASN A 172 -7.66 -9.14 -12.41
N TYR A 173 -8.09 -9.65 -13.54
CA TYR A 173 -8.87 -8.88 -14.52
C TYR A 173 -10.04 -9.66 -15.16
N ILE A 174 -10.17 -10.95 -14.89
CA ILE A 174 -11.23 -11.81 -15.44
C ILE A 174 -12.28 -12.07 -14.37
N TYR A 175 -13.55 -11.67 -14.59
CA TYR A 175 -14.63 -11.98 -13.65
C TYR A 175 -14.96 -13.47 -13.67
N ASP A 176 -14.79 -14.14 -12.52
CA ASP A 176 -15.13 -15.55 -12.38
C ASP A 176 -16.55 -15.72 -11.83
N ARG A 177 -17.39 -16.42 -12.59
CA ARG A 177 -18.81 -16.65 -12.21
C ARG A 177 -18.95 -17.63 -11.04
N LYS A 178 -18.04 -18.59 -10.88
CA LYS A 178 -18.06 -19.59 -9.81
C LYS A 178 -17.59 -18.96 -8.50
N LYS A 179 -16.47 -18.24 -8.54
CA LYS A 179 -15.91 -17.54 -7.37
C LYS A 179 -16.74 -16.30 -6.99
N ARG A 180 -17.37 -15.64 -7.97
CA ARG A 180 -18.12 -14.37 -7.82
C ARG A 180 -17.23 -13.17 -7.49
N TRP A 181 -15.95 -13.26 -7.85
CA TRP A 181 -14.97 -12.18 -7.80
C TRP A 181 -14.02 -12.29 -9.01
N THR A 182 -13.14 -11.31 -9.17
CA THR A 182 -12.16 -11.27 -10.27
C THR A 182 -10.97 -12.18 -9.98
N ARG A 183 -10.53 -12.96 -10.97
CA ARG A 183 -9.33 -13.81 -10.94
C ARG A 183 -8.29 -13.36 -11.97
N GLY A 184 -7.12 -14.00 -11.91
CA GLY A 184 -6.03 -13.83 -12.85
C GLY A 184 -6.28 -14.50 -14.21
N LYS A 185 -5.21 -14.63 -14.99
CA LYS A 185 -5.22 -15.15 -16.36
C LYS A 185 -5.82 -16.55 -16.47
N PHE A 186 -5.47 -17.45 -15.55
CA PHE A 186 -5.89 -18.86 -15.54
C PHE A 186 -7.01 -19.12 -14.54
N GLU A 187 -7.70 -20.25 -14.65
CA GLU A 187 -8.71 -20.67 -13.65
C GLU A 187 -8.05 -21.07 -12.32
N ASP A 188 -6.83 -21.60 -12.37
CA ASP A 188 -5.99 -21.82 -11.19
C ASP A 188 -5.25 -20.54 -10.81
N ASP A 189 -5.43 -20.12 -9.56
CA ASP A 189 -4.80 -18.94 -9.01
C ASP A 189 -3.29 -19.15 -8.83
N LEU A 190 -2.83 -20.38 -8.56
CA LEU A 190 -1.39 -20.69 -8.46
C LEU A 190 -0.71 -20.60 -9.81
N GLU A 191 -1.36 -21.08 -10.87
CA GLU A 191 -0.88 -20.92 -12.25
C GLU A 191 -0.82 -19.43 -12.62
N SER A 192 -1.84 -18.65 -12.25
CA SER A 192 -1.85 -17.19 -12.45
C SER A 192 -0.74 -16.48 -11.68
N ALA A 193 -0.49 -16.85 -10.43
CA ALA A 193 0.57 -16.27 -9.61
C ALA A 193 1.96 -16.57 -10.19
N ARG A 194 2.20 -17.80 -10.64
CA ARG A 194 3.46 -18.20 -11.30
C ARG A 194 3.66 -17.46 -12.62
N TRP A 195 2.63 -17.37 -13.46
CA TRP A 195 2.73 -16.67 -14.73
C TRP A 195 3.04 -15.17 -14.55
N HIS A 196 2.35 -14.49 -13.62
CA HIS A 196 2.67 -13.10 -13.29
C HIS A 196 4.07 -12.94 -12.69
N GLY A 197 4.51 -13.91 -11.89
CA GLY A 197 5.87 -13.94 -11.36
C GLY A 197 6.92 -14.06 -12.46
N HIS A 198 6.73 -14.99 -13.40
CA HIS A 198 7.61 -15.16 -14.56
C HIS A 198 7.64 -13.92 -15.45
N ALA A 199 6.50 -13.28 -15.72
CA ALA A 199 6.47 -12.04 -16.50
C ALA A 199 7.28 -10.92 -15.83
N GLN A 200 7.18 -10.78 -14.50
CA GLN A 200 8.01 -9.84 -13.73
C GLN A 200 9.49 -10.21 -13.74
N ALA A 201 9.83 -11.50 -13.61
CA ALA A 201 11.21 -11.99 -13.65
C ALA A 201 11.85 -11.82 -15.04
N ASP A 202 11.10 -12.05 -16.12
CA ASP A 202 11.55 -11.82 -17.50
C ASP A 202 11.94 -10.36 -17.71
N LYS A 203 11.08 -9.43 -17.30
CA LYS A 203 11.38 -8.00 -17.38
C LYS A 203 12.57 -7.62 -16.48
N ALA A 204 12.65 -8.18 -15.27
CA ALA A 204 13.79 -7.92 -14.39
C ALA A 204 15.11 -8.45 -14.97
N ALA A 205 15.12 -9.63 -15.60
CA ALA A 205 16.30 -10.17 -16.26
C ALA A 205 16.74 -9.30 -17.46
N GLU A 206 15.78 -8.85 -18.28
CA GLU A 206 16.04 -7.88 -19.36
C GLU A 206 16.69 -6.60 -18.82
N LEU A 207 16.14 -6.05 -17.73
CA LEU A 207 16.65 -4.83 -17.11
C LEU A 207 18.00 -5.05 -16.41
N LEU A 208 18.26 -6.24 -15.87
CA LEU A 208 19.54 -6.58 -15.27
C LEU A 208 20.66 -6.53 -16.32
N GLU A 209 20.41 -7.09 -17.51
CA GLU A 209 21.33 -7.02 -18.64
C GLU A 209 21.48 -5.59 -19.17
N ALA A 210 20.37 -4.87 -19.35
CA ALA A 210 20.42 -3.47 -19.76
C ALA A 210 21.24 -2.61 -18.78
N ALA A 211 21.06 -2.83 -17.47
CA ALA A 211 21.78 -2.13 -16.41
C ALA A 211 23.28 -2.43 -16.41
N ALA A 212 23.74 -3.57 -16.94
CA ALA A 212 25.16 -3.94 -16.98
C ALA A 212 26.02 -2.86 -17.65
N SER A 213 25.48 -2.25 -18.71
CA SER A 213 26.13 -1.23 -19.52
C SER A 213 25.81 0.21 -19.09
N ALA A 214 24.91 0.38 -18.12
CA ALA A 214 24.50 1.69 -17.65
C ALA A 214 25.62 2.40 -16.87
N ARG A 215 25.56 3.74 -16.86
CA ARG A 215 26.47 4.55 -16.05
C ARG A 215 26.29 4.18 -14.57
N PRO A 216 27.40 3.99 -13.82
CA PRO A 216 27.33 3.85 -12.38
C PRO A 216 26.69 5.08 -11.71
N ILE A 217 25.81 4.83 -10.74
CA ILE A 217 25.25 5.86 -9.87
C ILE A 217 26.38 6.45 -9.03
N ALA A 218 26.36 7.77 -8.83
CA ALA A 218 27.41 8.43 -8.05
C ALA A 218 27.44 7.90 -6.59
N PRO A 219 28.63 7.63 -6.01
CA PRO A 219 28.77 6.98 -4.70
C PRO A 219 28.58 7.94 -3.53
N THR A 220 27.48 8.70 -3.55
CA THR A 220 27.07 9.57 -2.45
C THR A 220 25.81 9.01 -1.82
N LEU A 221 25.67 9.15 -0.50
CA LEU A 221 24.52 8.65 0.23
C LEU A 221 24.12 9.70 1.26
N ASP A 222 22.86 10.10 1.22
CA ASP A 222 22.21 10.89 2.26
C ASP A 222 20.84 10.30 2.57
N ALA A 223 20.33 10.53 3.77
CA ALA A 223 19.04 10.01 4.19
C ALA A 223 18.39 10.90 5.25
N ALA A 224 17.06 10.99 5.20
CA ALA A 224 16.25 11.63 6.22
C ALA A 224 15.07 10.72 6.60
N LEU A 225 14.76 10.67 7.90
CA LEU A 225 13.58 10.01 8.45
C LEU A 225 12.94 10.99 9.43
N VAL A 226 11.65 11.24 9.25
CA VAL A 226 10.84 12.05 10.16
C VAL A 226 9.59 11.28 10.55
N TYR A 227 9.14 11.48 11.78
CA TYR A 227 7.86 10.99 12.26
C TYR A 227 6.88 12.15 12.29
N VAL A 228 5.78 12.03 11.56
CA VAL A 228 4.78 13.09 11.43
C VAL A 228 3.47 12.62 12.03
N ASP A 229 2.89 13.40 12.94
CA ASP A 229 1.52 13.18 13.40
C ASP A 229 0.55 13.60 12.30
N MET A 230 0.11 12.62 11.52
CA MET A 230 -0.79 12.78 10.38
C MET A 230 -2.23 13.05 10.79
N SER A 231 -2.54 13.10 12.10
CA SER A 231 -3.88 13.41 12.59
C SER A 231 -4.20 14.92 12.58
N ASP A 232 -3.21 15.81 12.45
CA ASP A 232 -3.42 17.27 12.39
C ASP A 232 -2.27 18.02 11.66
N VAL A 233 -1.99 17.63 10.42
CA VAL A 233 -1.01 18.32 9.56
C VAL A 233 -1.68 19.48 8.85
N ALA A 234 -1.08 20.66 8.92
CA ALA A 234 -1.42 21.79 8.05
C ALA A 234 -0.92 21.51 6.64
N CYS A 235 -1.81 21.57 5.66
CA CYS A 235 -1.47 21.35 4.26
C CYS A 235 -1.21 22.69 3.57
N ASP A 236 -0.11 22.79 2.83
CA ASP A 236 0.19 24.01 2.07
C ASP A 236 -0.91 24.25 1.01
N PRO A 237 -1.37 25.51 0.82
CA PRO A 237 -2.32 25.89 -0.22
C PRO A 237 -1.96 25.38 -1.62
N GLU A 238 -0.67 25.26 -1.93
CA GLU A 238 -0.21 24.74 -3.22
C GLU A 238 -0.67 23.29 -3.46
N PHE A 239 -0.78 22.47 -2.41
CA PHE A 239 -1.17 21.05 -2.50
C PHE A 239 -2.67 20.82 -2.28
N THR A 240 -3.46 21.89 -2.10
CA THR A 240 -4.87 21.78 -1.68
C THR A 240 -5.84 22.45 -2.63
N GLY A 241 -5.35 22.93 -3.78
CA GLY A 241 -6.15 23.74 -4.71
C GLY A 241 -6.42 25.16 -4.18
N GLY A 242 -5.49 25.71 -3.37
CA GLY A 242 -5.58 27.05 -2.81
C GLY A 242 -6.32 27.15 -1.46
N GLU A 243 -6.67 26.04 -0.81
CA GLU A 243 -7.35 26.06 0.49
C GLU A 243 -6.38 26.42 1.63
N ALA A 244 -6.40 27.68 2.07
CA ALA A 244 -5.49 28.26 3.07
C ALA A 244 -5.46 27.56 4.45
N ASP A 245 -6.56 26.91 4.84
CA ASP A 245 -6.73 26.30 6.16
C ASP A 245 -7.01 24.79 6.08
N ALA A 246 -6.60 24.16 4.97
CA ALA A 246 -6.68 22.72 4.79
C ALA A 246 -5.79 21.98 5.81
N ARG A 247 -6.36 20.95 6.42
CA ARG A 247 -5.69 20.11 7.41
C ARG A 247 -6.09 18.66 7.26
N THR A 248 -5.20 17.75 7.64
CA THR A 248 -5.57 16.36 7.88
C THR A 248 -6.42 16.24 9.16
N SER A 249 -6.87 15.03 9.46
CA SER A 249 -7.67 14.70 10.64
C SER A 249 -7.34 13.30 11.13
N PRO A 250 -7.74 12.92 12.36
CA PRO A 250 -7.63 11.54 12.80
C PRO A 250 -8.27 10.54 11.83
N ALA A 251 -7.66 9.36 11.73
CA ALA A 251 -8.03 8.36 10.74
C ALA A 251 -9.48 7.88 10.87
N CYS A 252 -10.16 7.74 9.73
CA CYS A 252 -11.55 7.30 9.62
C CYS A 252 -11.73 6.31 8.46
N ILE A 253 -12.47 5.23 8.71
CA ILE A 253 -12.88 4.24 7.70
C ILE A 253 -14.31 4.52 7.25
N GLY A 254 -14.48 4.55 5.93
CA GLY A 254 -15.76 4.74 5.27
C GLY A 254 -16.49 3.43 5.00
N VAL A 255 -17.76 3.52 4.61
CA VAL A 255 -18.54 2.34 4.19
C VAL A 255 -17.88 1.61 3.02
N GLU A 256 -17.40 2.33 2.02
CA GLU A 256 -16.91 1.73 0.77
C GLU A 256 -15.63 0.89 0.98
N MET A 257 -14.76 1.30 1.91
CA MET A 257 -13.62 0.47 2.34
C MET A 257 -14.08 -0.89 2.92
N LEU A 258 -15.15 -0.88 3.72
CA LEU A 258 -15.68 -2.12 4.30
C LEU A 258 -16.42 -2.97 3.26
N ALA A 259 -16.88 -2.39 2.14
CA ALA A 259 -17.50 -3.11 1.04
C ALA A 259 -16.49 -3.94 0.22
N GLY A 260 -15.19 -3.68 0.38
CA GLY A 260 -14.11 -4.41 -0.29
C GLY A 260 -13.96 -4.06 -1.77
N THR A 261 -13.20 -4.87 -2.50
CA THR A 261 -12.93 -4.67 -3.93
C THR A 261 -13.59 -5.77 -4.77
N ARG A 262 -13.39 -5.72 -6.10
CA ARG A 262 -13.84 -6.78 -7.01
C ARG A 262 -13.07 -8.09 -6.84
N GLU A 263 -11.89 -8.06 -6.21
CA GLU A 263 -11.03 -9.22 -5.95
C GLU A 263 -11.36 -9.88 -4.60
N GLY A 264 -11.85 -9.09 -3.65
CA GLY A 264 -12.24 -9.55 -2.31
C GLY A 264 -13.45 -8.76 -1.83
N PRO A 265 -14.68 -9.24 -2.10
CA PRO A 265 -15.88 -8.56 -1.65
C PRO A 265 -15.96 -8.61 -0.12
N GLY A 266 -16.26 -7.46 0.49
CA GLY A 266 -16.46 -7.32 1.93
C GLY A 266 -17.95 -7.29 2.28
N MET A 267 -18.40 -6.16 2.84
CA MET A 267 -19.75 -5.93 3.32
C MET A 267 -20.81 -6.07 2.21
N PRO A 268 -21.88 -6.87 2.41
CA PRO A 268 -22.98 -6.99 1.46
C PRO A 268 -23.70 -5.66 1.17
N LYS A 269 -24.15 -5.47 -0.08
CA LYS A 269 -24.79 -4.22 -0.57
C LYS A 269 -25.95 -3.69 0.30
N PRO A 270 -26.90 -4.52 0.78
CA PRO A 270 -27.99 -4.02 1.63
C PRO A 270 -27.49 -3.45 2.96
N ILE A 271 -26.46 -4.09 3.54
CA ILE A 271 -25.83 -3.63 4.78
C ILE A 271 -25.05 -2.34 4.53
N ALA A 272 -24.33 -2.23 3.40
CA ALA A 272 -23.64 -1.01 3.01
C ALA A 272 -24.62 0.17 2.82
N LEU A 273 -25.80 -0.05 2.22
CA LEU A 273 -26.83 0.97 2.10
C LEU A 273 -27.32 1.46 3.48
N ALA A 274 -27.62 0.55 4.40
CA ALA A 274 -28.01 0.89 5.76
C ALA A 274 -26.91 1.65 6.51
N ALA A 275 -25.65 1.22 6.38
CA ALA A 275 -24.50 1.89 6.99
C ALA A 275 -24.31 3.31 6.47
N ARG A 276 -24.53 3.57 5.16
CA ARG A 276 -24.48 4.92 4.59
C ARG A 276 -25.54 5.85 5.20
N MET A 277 -26.78 5.37 5.32
CA MET A 277 -27.86 6.15 5.94
C MET A 277 -27.55 6.46 7.42
N ALA A 278 -27.05 5.47 8.17
CA ALA A 278 -26.65 5.66 9.56
C ALA A 278 -25.50 6.67 9.68
N ALA A 279 -24.43 6.54 8.89
CA ALA A 279 -23.29 7.45 8.89
C ALA A 279 -23.71 8.89 8.52
N GLY A 280 -24.60 9.06 7.54
CA GLY A 280 -25.16 10.36 7.17
C GLY A 280 -25.95 11.01 8.32
N THR A 281 -26.76 10.21 9.02
CA THR A 281 -27.52 10.66 10.20
C THR A 281 -26.59 11.08 11.34
N VAL A 282 -25.54 10.30 11.62
CA VAL A 282 -24.52 10.63 12.63
C VAL A 282 -23.83 11.95 12.28
N ARG A 283 -23.43 12.14 11.02
CA ARG A 283 -22.84 13.40 10.54
C ARG A 283 -23.75 14.59 10.78
N ALA A 284 -25.02 14.50 10.38
CA ALA A 284 -25.98 15.58 10.58
C ALA A 284 -26.17 15.90 12.07
N PHE A 285 -26.31 14.87 12.90
CA PHE A 285 -26.47 15.01 14.35
C PHE A 285 -25.24 15.66 15.00
N GLU A 286 -24.02 15.19 14.70
CA GLU A 286 -22.80 15.75 15.28
C GLU A 286 -22.59 17.22 14.87
N LEU A 287 -22.82 17.55 13.60
CA LEU A 287 -22.71 18.93 13.11
C LEU A 287 -23.75 19.85 13.78
N ALA A 288 -25.01 19.41 13.89
CA ALA A 288 -26.06 20.17 14.58
C ALA A 288 -25.72 20.38 16.06
N ARG A 289 -25.30 19.31 16.75
CA ARG A 289 -24.91 19.36 18.17
C ARG A 289 -23.66 20.22 18.38
N SER A 290 -22.73 20.28 17.43
CA SER A 290 -21.46 21.02 17.54
C SER A 290 -21.65 22.51 17.83
N VAL A 291 -22.80 23.09 17.45
CA VAL A 291 -23.15 24.49 17.73
C VAL A 291 -23.29 24.75 19.23
N PHE A 292 -23.68 23.76 20.02
CA PHE A 292 -23.83 23.87 21.47
C PHE A 292 -22.58 23.41 22.25
N LEU A 293 -21.51 23.00 21.56
CA LEU A 293 -20.26 22.56 22.18
C LEU A 293 -19.24 23.72 22.28
N SER A 294 -18.20 23.51 23.08
CA SER A 294 -17.08 24.45 23.19
C SER A 294 -16.46 24.77 21.82
N PRO A 295 -15.85 25.97 21.64
CA PRO A 295 -15.23 26.36 20.38
C PRO A 295 -14.20 25.34 19.86
N SER A 296 -13.41 24.74 20.76
CA SER A 296 -12.43 23.69 20.42
C SER A 296 -13.09 22.43 19.87
N ARG A 297 -14.12 21.91 20.54
CA ARG A 297 -14.87 20.71 20.09
C ARG A 297 -15.61 20.97 18.78
N ARG A 298 -16.21 22.16 18.63
CA ARG A 298 -16.87 22.57 17.38
C ARG A 298 -15.88 22.58 16.22
N ARG A 299 -14.68 23.14 16.43
CA ARG A 299 -13.61 23.17 15.42
C ARG A 299 -13.19 21.76 15.03
N ALA A 300 -12.93 20.88 16.00
CA ALA A 300 -12.54 19.49 15.74
C ALA A 300 -13.57 18.71 14.91
N ILE A 301 -14.87 18.81 15.25
CA ILE A 301 -15.95 18.15 14.49
C ILE A 301 -16.02 18.68 13.06
N ARG A 302 -15.94 20.01 12.89
CA ARG A 302 -15.96 20.64 11.56
C ARG A 302 -14.75 20.26 10.72
N GLN A 303 -13.55 20.28 11.32
CA GLN A 303 -12.31 19.87 10.66
C GLN A 303 -12.39 18.42 10.19
N LYS A 304 -12.81 17.49 11.06
CA LYS A 304 -13.03 16.08 10.70
C LYS A 304 -13.94 15.92 9.48
N TYR A 305 -15.11 16.55 9.47
CA TYR A 305 -16.03 16.38 8.33
C TYR A 305 -15.59 17.15 7.09
N ARG A 306 -14.76 18.18 7.23
CA ARG A 306 -14.14 18.86 6.10
C ARG A 306 -13.06 18.00 5.47
N SER A 307 -12.11 17.48 6.25
CA SER A 307 -11.03 16.61 5.76
C SER A 307 -11.54 15.29 5.21
N GLN A 308 -12.52 14.67 5.86
CA GLN A 308 -13.11 13.41 5.40
C GLN A 308 -14.08 13.58 4.23
N GLY A 309 -14.46 14.82 3.90
CA GLY A 309 -15.25 15.15 2.70
C GLY A 309 -16.57 14.39 2.59
N ARG A 310 -16.75 13.63 1.51
CA ARG A 310 -17.98 12.85 1.21
C ARG A 310 -18.00 11.46 1.84
N LYS A 311 -16.91 11.04 2.52
CA LYS A 311 -16.83 9.74 3.16
C LYS A 311 -17.97 9.53 4.16
N HIS A 312 -18.69 8.44 4.01
CA HIS A 312 -19.65 7.96 5.00
C HIS A 312 -18.88 7.26 6.12
N ILE A 313 -18.48 8.00 7.14
CA ILE A 313 -17.64 7.50 8.24
C ILE A 313 -18.39 6.44 9.05
N VAL A 314 -17.87 5.21 9.06
CA VAL A 314 -18.38 4.11 9.88
C VAL A 314 -17.55 3.95 11.15
N ILE A 315 -16.23 4.05 11.02
CA ILE A 315 -15.31 3.85 12.13
C ILE A 315 -14.35 5.04 12.21
N GLU A 316 -14.28 5.64 13.38
CA GLU A 316 -13.33 6.72 13.70
C GLU A 316 -12.19 6.09 14.49
N MET A 317 -11.12 5.70 13.79
CA MET A 317 -10.04 4.87 14.34
C MET A 317 -9.21 5.62 15.40
N GLY A 318 -8.97 6.92 15.15
CA GLY A 318 -8.28 7.79 16.11
C GLY A 318 -9.07 7.99 17.41
N GLU A 319 -10.39 8.10 17.29
CA GLU A 319 -11.28 8.35 18.43
C GLU A 319 -11.91 7.09 19.04
N ARG A 320 -11.69 5.93 18.41
CA ARG A 320 -12.21 4.61 18.80
C ARG A 320 -13.73 4.60 18.92
N ARG A 321 -14.39 5.12 17.88
CA ARG A 321 -15.84 5.17 17.76
C ARG A 321 -16.31 4.38 16.55
N ILE A 322 -17.47 3.75 16.68
CA ILE A 322 -18.21 3.18 15.55
C ILE A 322 -19.56 3.89 15.47
N LEU A 323 -19.84 4.51 14.32
CA LEU A 323 -21.05 5.30 14.08
C LEU A 323 -21.31 6.33 15.20
N GLY A 324 -20.26 7.02 15.65
CA GLY A 324 -20.31 8.03 16.71
C GLY A 324 -20.39 7.47 18.14
N VAL A 325 -20.48 6.14 18.32
CA VAL A 325 -20.60 5.48 19.63
C VAL A 325 -19.23 5.02 20.12
N ARG A 326 -18.87 5.41 21.35
CA ARG A 326 -17.64 4.94 22.04
C ARG A 326 -17.82 3.58 22.72
N ASN A 327 -19.00 3.32 23.28
CA ASN A 327 -19.30 2.03 23.91
C ASN A 327 -19.72 1.00 22.87
N VAL A 328 -18.75 0.43 22.17
CA VAL A 328 -19.02 -0.54 21.08
C VAL A 328 -19.63 -1.85 21.61
N GLY A 329 -19.37 -2.19 22.87
CA GLY A 329 -19.98 -3.34 23.54
C GLY A 329 -21.51 -3.28 23.62
N ALA A 330 -22.09 -2.07 23.57
CA ALA A 330 -23.53 -1.82 23.61
C ALA A 330 -24.20 -1.79 22.23
N LEU A 331 -23.46 -1.91 21.12
CA LEU A 331 -24.07 -1.95 19.79
C LEU A 331 -24.91 -3.23 19.61
N PRO A 332 -26.20 -3.12 19.19
CA PRO A 332 -27.14 -4.22 19.05
C PRO A 332 -26.90 -5.03 17.77
N VAL A 333 -25.66 -5.32 17.44
CA VAL A 333 -25.29 -6.16 16.30
C VAL A 333 -25.01 -7.58 16.82
N PRO A 334 -25.78 -8.60 16.43
CA PRO A 334 -25.58 -9.97 16.89
C PRO A 334 -24.20 -10.49 16.48
N GLY A 335 -23.37 -10.87 17.45
CA GLY A 335 -22.03 -11.45 17.17
C GLY A 335 -22.08 -12.82 16.47
N VAL A 336 -23.25 -13.42 16.35
CA VAL A 336 -23.48 -14.71 15.67
C VAL A 336 -23.40 -14.58 14.14
N ILE A 337 -23.52 -13.35 13.62
CA ILE A 337 -23.59 -13.08 12.17
C ILE A 337 -22.20 -12.80 11.58
N ASP A 338 -21.20 -12.45 12.40
CA ASP A 338 -19.85 -12.14 11.94
C ASP A 338 -18.78 -12.49 13.02
N PRO A 339 -17.94 -13.52 12.79
CA PRO A 339 -16.84 -13.88 13.68
C PRO A 339 -15.87 -12.75 13.98
N THR A 340 -15.60 -11.86 13.02
CA THR A 340 -14.75 -10.66 13.15
C THR A 340 -15.32 -9.74 14.23
N LEU A 341 -16.63 -9.51 14.19
CA LEU A 341 -17.30 -8.65 15.17
C LEU A 341 -17.36 -9.29 16.56
N ALA A 342 -17.51 -10.61 16.64
CA ALA A 342 -17.45 -11.34 17.89
C ALA A 342 -16.05 -11.22 18.55
N THR A 343 -14.99 -11.41 17.76
CA THR A 343 -13.60 -11.21 18.17
C THR A 343 -13.34 -9.77 18.62
N PHE A 344 -13.78 -8.79 17.82
CA PHE A 344 -13.71 -7.38 18.19
C PHE A 344 -14.38 -7.11 19.55
N LYS A 345 -15.64 -7.56 19.74
CA LYS A 345 -16.38 -7.36 21.00
C LYS A 345 -15.69 -8.03 22.18
N ARG A 346 -15.05 -9.19 21.97
CA ARG A 346 -14.24 -9.89 22.98
C ARG A 346 -13.04 -9.03 23.41
N HIS A 347 -12.25 -8.52 22.46
CA HIS A 347 -11.12 -7.65 22.75
C HIS A 347 -11.54 -6.31 23.37
N TYR A 348 -12.66 -5.75 22.94
CA TYR A 348 -13.22 -4.55 23.55
C TYR A 348 -13.54 -4.77 25.04
N ARG A 349 -14.22 -5.89 25.36
CA ARG A 349 -14.58 -6.25 26.75
C ARG A 349 -13.38 -6.59 27.61
N SER A 350 -12.31 -7.11 27.03
CA SER A 350 -11.06 -7.38 27.76
C SER A 350 -10.19 -6.14 27.98
N GLY A 351 -10.61 -4.97 27.47
CA GLY A 351 -9.83 -3.73 27.53
C GLY A 351 -8.70 -3.65 26.49
N GLY A 352 -8.50 -4.67 25.65
CA GLY A 352 -7.39 -4.74 24.68
C GLY A 352 -7.44 -3.71 23.54
N LEU A 353 -8.48 -2.87 23.51
CA LEU A 353 -8.67 -1.80 22.53
C LEU A 353 -8.56 -0.39 23.14
N ALA A 354 -8.16 -0.29 24.42
CA ALA A 354 -8.22 0.93 25.22
C ALA A 354 -6.93 1.77 25.24
N ASP A 355 -5.80 1.23 24.80
CA ASP A 355 -4.51 1.93 24.98
C ASP A 355 -4.12 2.77 23.76
N ASN A 356 -4.36 2.24 22.56
CA ASN A 356 -3.93 2.87 21.31
C ASN A 356 -5.12 3.24 20.40
N PRO A 357 -4.98 4.29 19.56
CA PRO A 357 -5.77 4.43 18.35
C PRO A 357 -5.78 3.13 17.54
N TRP A 358 -6.90 2.80 16.91
CA TRP A 358 -7.03 1.54 16.19
C TRP A 358 -6.21 1.48 14.90
N THR A 359 -5.69 2.62 14.42
CA THR A 359 -4.70 2.75 13.33
C THR A 359 -3.62 3.74 13.75
N PRO A 360 -2.40 3.68 13.19
CA PRO A 360 -1.35 4.65 13.49
C PRO A 360 -1.80 6.08 13.17
N GLN A 361 -1.38 7.04 14.00
CA GLN A 361 -1.56 8.48 13.76
C GLN A 361 -0.23 9.15 13.44
N VAL A 362 0.86 8.68 14.07
CA VAL A 362 2.23 9.11 13.78
C VAL A 362 2.85 8.17 12.76
N LEU A 363 3.27 8.71 11.60
CA LEU A 363 3.77 7.92 10.47
C LEU A 363 5.22 8.28 10.12
N PRO A 364 6.07 7.28 9.81
CA PRO A 364 7.43 7.49 9.34
C PRO A 364 7.41 7.91 7.86
N LEU A 365 7.99 9.07 7.55
CA LEU A 365 8.31 9.50 6.20
C LEU A 365 9.82 9.47 6.03
N GLN A 366 10.30 8.78 4.99
CA GLN A 366 11.74 8.57 4.82
C GLN A 366 12.15 8.72 3.37
N ILE A 367 13.34 9.26 3.15
CA ILE A 367 13.98 9.35 1.85
C ILE A 367 15.45 8.97 1.96
N PHE A 368 15.94 8.26 0.94
CA PHE A 368 17.36 8.09 0.67
C PHE A 368 17.70 8.80 -0.63
N VAL A 369 18.83 9.49 -0.68
CA VAL A 369 19.40 10.06 -1.90
C VAL A 369 20.74 9.38 -2.13
N ILE A 370 20.84 8.64 -3.24
CA ILE A 370 22.02 7.88 -3.66
C ILE A 370 22.47 8.43 -5.01
N GLY A 371 23.47 9.30 -5.02
CA GLY A 371 23.85 10.03 -6.23
C GLY A 371 22.67 10.80 -6.82
N GLU A 372 22.34 10.51 -8.07
CA GLU A 372 21.23 11.08 -8.83
C GLU A 372 19.85 10.42 -8.58
N LEU A 373 19.80 9.40 -7.72
CA LEU A 373 18.61 8.61 -7.41
C LEU A 373 18.05 8.95 -6.03
N ALA A 374 16.75 9.21 -5.92
CA ALA A 374 16.03 9.25 -4.66
C ALA A 374 15.12 8.03 -4.49
N ILE A 375 15.13 7.40 -3.32
CA ILE A 375 14.21 6.32 -2.93
C ILE A 375 13.36 6.82 -1.77
N VAL A 376 12.06 6.96 -2.00
CA VAL A 376 11.08 7.53 -1.04
C VAL A 376 10.26 6.39 -0.45
N ALA A 377 10.30 6.24 0.87
CA ALA A 377 9.49 5.29 1.61
C ALA A 377 8.14 5.92 1.96
N VAL A 378 7.06 5.23 1.57
CA VAL A 378 5.68 5.65 1.82
C VAL A 378 4.95 4.61 2.66
N PRO A 379 4.42 4.98 3.86
CA PRO A 379 3.79 4.03 4.78
C PRO A 379 2.33 3.71 4.42
N GLY A 380 2.03 3.50 3.14
CA GLY A 380 0.67 3.26 2.64
C GLY A 380 0.62 2.84 1.18
N GLU A 381 -0.60 2.64 0.66
CA GLU A 381 -0.85 2.20 -0.71
C GLU A 381 -1.22 3.40 -1.60
N LEU A 382 -0.25 3.89 -2.38
CA LEU A 382 -0.51 4.97 -3.33
C LEU A 382 -1.21 4.43 -4.57
N THR A 383 -2.28 5.11 -4.98
CA THR A 383 -2.86 4.94 -6.32
C THR A 383 -1.87 5.40 -7.40
N THR A 384 -2.12 4.97 -8.62
CA THR A 384 -1.31 5.29 -9.80
C THR A 384 -1.07 6.80 -9.93
N VAL A 385 -2.13 7.61 -9.89
CA VAL A 385 -2.03 9.05 -10.09
C VAL A 385 -1.46 9.76 -8.87
N ALA A 386 -1.86 9.37 -7.65
CA ALA A 386 -1.29 9.93 -6.43
C ALA A 386 0.23 9.71 -6.36
N GLY A 387 0.67 8.52 -6.76
CA GLY A 387 2.08 8.19 -6.89
C GLY A 387 2.81 9.04 -7.93
N ARG A 388 2.23 9.21 -9.13
CA ARG A 388 2.82 10.08 -10.17
C ARG A 388 3.02 11.51 -9.66
N ARG A 389 1.99 12.12 -9.05
CA ARG A 389 2.05 13.49 -8.53
C ARG A 389 3.09 13.63 -7.41
N LEU A 390 3.18 12.66 -6.50
CA LEU A 390 4.20 12.66 -5.44
C LEU A 390 5.62 12.55 -6.03
N ARG A 391 5.82 11.65 -6.99
CA ARG A 391 7.11 11.45 -7.67
C ARG A 391 7.60 12.73 -8.35
N GLU A 392 6.70 13.42 -9.05
CA GLU A 392 7.01 14.69 -9.72
C GLU A 392 7.37 15.79 -8.72
N THR A 393 6.60 15.91 -7.62
CA THR A 393 6.86 16.87 -6.55
C THR A 393 8.24 16.65 -5.93
N VAL A 394 8.54 15.43 -5.49
CA VAL A 394 9.85 15.10 -4.89
C VAL A 394 10.99 15.33 -5.87
N ARG A 395 10.81 14.99 -7.14
CA ARG A 395 11.83 15.21 -8.18
C ARG A 395 12.11 16.70 -8.36
N ALA A 396 11.08 17.55 -8.36
CA ALA A 396 11.23 18.99 -8.47
C ALA A 396 12.00 19.56 -7.27
N GLU A 397 11.61 19.19 -6.05
CA GLU A 397 12.25 19.65 -4.81
C GLU A 397 13.73 19.25 -4.70
N LEU A 398 14.09 18.07 -5.23
CA LEU A 398 15.46 17.55 -5.16
C LEU A 398 16.29 17.84 -6.42
N ALA A 399 15.73 18.53 -7.42
CA ALA A 399 16.44 18.82 -8.67
C ALA A 399 17.74 19.62 -8.43
N ALA A 400 17.72 20.59 -7.51
CA ALA A 400 18.89 21.39 -7.13
C ALA A 400 20.00 20.55 -6.46
N ARG A 401 19.66 19.36 -5.95
CA ARG A 401 20.60 18.39 -5.37
C ARG A 401 21.16 17.42 -6.40
N GLY A 402 20.80 17.57 -7.69
CA GLY A 402 21.23 16.68 -8.77
C GLY A 402 20.42 15.39 -8.90
N VAL A 403 19.31 15.26 -8.17
CA VAL A 403 18.40 14.11 -8.31
C VAL A 403 17.65 14.21 -9.63
N THR A 404 17.75 13.17 -10.46
CA THR A 404 17.03 13.07 -11.73
C THR A 404 15.95 12.00 -11.70
N THR A 405 16.07 11.04 -10.78
CA THR A 405 15.20 9.85 -10.71
C THR A 405 14.63 9.71 -9.30
N VAL A 406 13.32 9.44 -9.21
CA VAL A 406 12.64 9.18 -7.94
C VAL A 406 11.90 7.85 -8.00
N LEU A 407 12.26 6.93 -7.10
CA LEU A 407 11.59 5.66 -6.89
C LEU A 407 10.71 5.75 -5.66
N LEU A 408 9.44 5.38 -5.80
CA LEU A 408 8.52 5.30 -4.68
C LEU A 408 8.46 3.85 -4.19
N THR A 409 8.89 3.62 -2.95
CA THR A 409 8.76 2.34 -2.25
C THR A 409 7.58 2.44 -1.30
N THR A 410 6.44 1.88 -1.70
CA THR A 410 5.23 1.84 -0.88
C THR A 410 5.28 0.70 0.13
N TYR A 411 4.31 0.63 1.04
CA TYR A 411 4.28 -0.37 2.12
C TYR A 411 5.55 -0.35 2.99
N ALA A 412 6.13 0.85 3.16
CA ALA A 412 7.43 1.02 3.81
C ALA A 412 7.30 1.57 5.23
N ASN A 413 8.04 0.97 6.16
CA ASN A 413 8.23 1.32 7.58
C ASN A 413 6.97 1.26 8.47
N ALA A 414 5.78 1.55 7.94
CA ALA A 414 4.49 1.42 8.59
C ALA A 414 3.38 1.20 7.54
N TYR A 415 2.13 1.10 7.99
CA TYR A 415 0.99 0.94 7.10
C TYR A 415 -0.19 1.81 7.58
N THR A 416 -0.76 2.60 6.67
CA THR A 416 -1.85 3.56 6.93
C THR A 416 -3.04 3.40 6.00
N GLY A 417 -3.15 2.26 5.31
CA GLY A 417 -4.16 2.06 4.26
C GLY A 417 -3.82 2.82 2.97
N TYR A 418 -4.85 3.26 2.26
CA TYR A 418 -4.74 3.82 0.91
C TYR A 418 -4.56 5.34 0.90
N VAL A 419 -3.80 5.81 -0.09
CA VAL A 419 -3.61 7.23 -0.42
C VAL A 419 -3.97 7.43 -1.88
N CYS A 420 -4.99 8.25 -2.13
CA CYS A 420 -5.50 8.57 -3.46
C CYS A 420 -5.50 10.08 -3.69
N THR A 421 -5.73 10.51 -4.93
CA THR A 421 -5.88 11.94 -5.25
C THR A 421 -7.17 12.51 -4.65
N ARG A 422 -7.32 13.84 -4.65
CA ARG A 422 -8.54 14.50 -4.18
C ARG A 422 -9.75 14.10 -5.03
N GLU A 423 -9.53 13.96 -6.32
CA GLU A 423 -10.48 13.59 -7.36
C GLU A 423 -10.94 12.16 -7.17
N GLU A 424 -9.99 11.22 -7.04
CA GLU A 424 -10.27 9.82 -6.71
C GLU A 424 -11.03 9.68 -5.38
N TYR A 425 -10.63 10.45 -4.36
CA TYR A 425 -11.28 10.43 -3.05
C TYR A 425 -12.77 10.83 -3.11
N GLN A 426 -13.19 11.66 -4.08
CA GLN A 426 -14.61 12.04 -4.21
C GLN A 426 -15.49 10.88 -4.68
N HIS A 427 -14.91 9.86 -5.32
CA HIS A 427 -15.66 8.68 -5.78
C HIS A 427 -15.99 7.70 -4.66
N GLN A 428 -15.22 7.74 -3.56
CA GLN A 428 -15.29 6.86 -2.39
C GLN A 428 -15.20 5.35 -2.70
#